data_AF-A0A522U800-F1
#
_entry.id   AF-A0A522U800-F1
#
_cell.length_a   1.000
_cell.length_b   1.000
_cell.length_c   1.000
_cell.angle_alpha   90.00
_cell.angle_beta   90.00
_cell.angle_gamma   90.00
#
_symmetry.space_group_name_H-M   'P 1'
#
loop_
_entity.id
_entity.type
_entity.pdbx_description
1 polymer ?
#
loop_
_entity_poly.entity_id
_entity_poly.type
_entity_poly.pdbx_seq_one_letter_code
_entity_poly.pdbx_strand_id
1 'polypeptide(L)'
;MSRSLKKGPYVDERVLAKVIKAKQIKSRAPIKTWSRACVISPEMVGVTFLVHNGKDFLTVFAEENMVGHRLGEFAPTRKFVRHGGKMAKEQETAAAEAGASAGAPVKGAPAKAGPKK
;
A
#
# COMPACT_ATOMS: atom_id res chain seq x y z
N MET A 1 19.91 0.91 5.58
CA MET A 1 20.89 0.34 6.54
C MET A 1 20.33 -0.94 7.13
N SER A 2 20.85 -2.08 6.67
CA SER A 2 20.50 -3.40 7.19
C SER A 2 21.17 -3.65 8.54
N ARG A 3 20.64 -4.59 9.34
CA ARG A 3 21.33 -5.05 10.57
C ARG A 3 22.56 -5.87 10.17
N SER A 4 23.54 -5.98 11.07
CA SER A 4 24.68 -6.88 10.88
C SER A 4 24.22 -8.31 10.61
N LEU A 5 24.84 -8.98 9.62
CA LEU A 5 24.51 -10.34 9.19
C LEU A 5 24.52 -11.35 10.35
N LYS A 6 25.43 -11.19 11.32
CA LYS A 6 25.54 -12.07 12.49
C LYS A 6 24.29 -12.07 13.39
N LYS A 7 23.46 -11.01 13.34
CA LYS A 7 22.28 -10.84 14.22
C LYS A 7 20.96 -11.27 13.57
N GLY A 8 20.96 -11.57 12.27
CA GLY A 8 19.75 -11.92 11.51
C GLY A 8 18.74 -10.78 11.33
N PRO A 9 17.70 -11.02 10.51
CA PRO A 9 16.59 -10.08 10.33
C PRO A 9 15.82 -9.92 11.65
N TYR A 10 15.37 -8.70 11.92
CA TYR A 10 14.51 -8.45 13.09
C TYR A 10 13.05 -8.70 12.71
N VAL A 11 12.44 -9.72 13.31
CA VAL A 11 11.02 -10.01 13.17
C VAL A 11 10.37 -9.87 14.54
N ASP A 12 9.27 -9.13 14.61
CA ASP A 12 8.54 -8.93 15.85
C ASP A 12 7.66 -10.16 16.15
N GLU A 13 7.93 -10.82 17.27
CA GLU A 13 7.23 -12.04 17.71
C GLU A 13 5.72 -11.84 17.83
N ARG A 14 5.26 -10.66 18.25
CA ARG A 14 3.84 -10.35 18.41
C ARG A 14 3.14 -10.24 17.07
N VAL A 15 3.83 -9.70 16.06
CA VAL A 15 3.32 -9.60 14.70
C VAL A 15 3.31 -10.98 14.06
N LEU A 16 4.40 -11.74 14.21
CA LEU A 16 4.52 -13.09 13.67
C LEU A 16 3.44 -14.03 14.24
N ALA A 17 3.21 -14.00 15.56
CA ALA A 17 2.17 -14.80 16.19
C ALA A 17 0.76 -14.49 15.64
N LYS A 18 0.47 -13.22 15.31
CA LYS A 18 -0.81 -12.83 14.69
C LYS A 18 -0.90 -13.33 13.25
N VAL A 19 0.19 -13.27 12.50
CA VAL A 19 0.27 -13.76 11.11
C VAL A 19 0.02 -15.26 11.06
N ILE A 20 0.69 -16.03 11.92
CA ILE A 20 0.51 -17.49 12.00
C ILE A 20 -0.96 -17.83 12.31
N LYS A 21 -1.55 -17.17 13.31
CA LYS A 21 -2.98 -17.36 13.65
C LYS A 21 -3.91 -17.00 12.49
N ALA A 22 -3.63 -15.88 11.81
CA ALA A 22 -4.43 -15.44 10.66
C ALA A 22 -4.37 -16.46 9.50
N LYS A 23 -3.18 -17.03 9.24
CA LYS A 23 -2.99 -18.07 8.22
C LYS A 23 -3.69 -19.38 8.58
N GLN A 24 -3.63 -19.80 9.85
CA GLN A 24 -4.35 -20.99 10.32
C GLN A 24 -5.86 -20.87 10.13
N ILE A 25 -6.43 -19.69 10.44
CA ILE A 25 -7.86 -19.41 10.32
C ILE A 25 -8.24 -19.03 8.88
N LYS A 26 -7.27 -18.90 7.96
CA LYS A 26 -7.45 -18.37 6.59
C LYS A 26 -8.17 -17.01 6.56
N SER A 27 -7.98 -16.21 7.60
CA SER A 27 -8.61 -14.91 7.73
C SER A 27 -7.86 -13.86 6.90
N ARG A 28 -8.61 -13.06 6.13
CA ARG A 28 -8.09 -11.89 5.40
C ARG A 28 -8.17 -10.59 6.21
N ALA A 29 -8.41 -10.67 7.51
CA ALA A 29 -8.50 -9.50 8.36
C ALA A 29 -7.16 -8.74 8.41
N PRO A 30 -7.15 -7.41 8.21
CA PRO A 30 -5.93 -6.62 8.28
C PRO A 30 -5.29 -6.62 9.68
N ILE A 31 -3.99 -6.82 9.76
CA ILE A 31 -3.24 -6.85 11.03
C ILE A 31 -2.71 -5.45 11.35
N LYS A 32 -3.20 -4.85 12.44
CA LYS A 32 -2.67 -3.58 12.98
C LYS A 32 -1.30 -3.79 13.63
N THR A 33 -0.33 -2.97 13.22
CA THR A 33 1.04 -3.00 13.75
C THR A 33 1.63 -1.60 13.90
N TRP A 34 2.34 -1.41 15.02
CA TRP A 34 3.22 -0.27 15.26
C TRP A 34 4.69 -0.62 15.01
N SER A 35 4.99 -1.90 14.74
CA SER A 35 6.34 -2.41 14.59
C SER A 35 6.89 -2.11 13.20
N ARG A 36 7.22 -0.83 12.97
CA ARG A 36 7.80 -0.35 11.70
C ARG A 36 9.20 -0.90 11.42
N ALA A 37 9.90 -1.37 12.46
CA ALA A 37 11.23 -1.95 12.34
C ALA A 37 11.22 -3.43 11.93
N CYS A 38 10.06 -4.09 11.99
CA CYS A 38 9.91 -5.49 11.62
C CYS A 38 10.22 -5.69 10.13
N VAL A 39 11.09 -6.66 9.85
CA VAL A 39 11.40 -7.15 8.51
C VAL A 39 10.29 -8.09 8.06
N ILE A 40 9.89 -7.98 6.80
CA ILE A 40 8.92 -8.86 6.18
C ILE A 40 9.58 -10.23 5.98
N SER A 41 9.09 -11.21 6.73
CA SER A 41 9.47 -12.63 6.61
C SER A 41 8.64 -13.30 5.49
N PRO A 42 9.14 -14.36 4.82
CA PRO A 42 8.35 -15.13 3.84
C PRO A 42 6.99 -15.60 4.38
N GLU A 43 6.88 -15.86 5.68
CA GLU A 43 5.63 -16.24 6.32
C GLU A 43 4.58 -15.13 6.34
N MET A 44 4.95 -13.89 6.07
CA MET A 44 4.05 -12.73 6.07
C MET A 44 3.44 -12.45 4.70
N VAL A 45 3.93 -13.12 3.64
CA VAL A 45 3.42 -12.96 2.28
C VAL A 45 1.94 -13.34 2.20
N GLY A 46 1.16 -12.50 1.51
CA GLY A 46 -0.28 -12.65 1.32
C GLY A 46 -1.13 -12.08 2.47
N VAL A 47 -0.51 -11.41 3.44
CA VAL A 47 -1.21 -10.76 4.57
C VAL A 47 -1.26 -9.26 4.37
N THR A 48 -2.40 -8.66 4.72
CA THR A 48 -2.58 -7.21 4.74
C THR A 48 -2.22 -6.65 6.11
N PHE A 49 -1.31 -5.69 6.13
CA PHE A 49 -0.89 -4.97 7.33
C PHE A 49 -1.46 -3.56 7.35
N LEU A 50 -1.88 -3.13 8.54
CA LEU A 50 -2.16 -1.73 8.85
C LEU A 50 -0.94 -1.21 9.62
N VAL A 51 -0.04 -0.51 8.91
CA VAL A 51 1.22 0.00 9.44
C VAL A 51 1.03 1.43 9.91
N HIS A 52 1.34 1.69 11.19
CA HIS A 52 1.25 3.04 11.75
C HIS A 52 2.34 3.95 11.17
N ASN A 53 1.98 5.14 10.69
CA ASN A 53 2.93 6.14 10.18
C ASN A 53 3.21 7.32 11.14
N GLY A 54 2.59 7.31 12.33
CA GLY A 54 2.68 8.40 13.31
C GLY A 54 1.34 9.11 13.55
N LYS A 55 0.42 9.04 12.57
CA LYS A 55 -0.90 9.65 12.65
C LYS A 55 -2.00 8.64 12.29
N ASP A 56 -1.83 7.98 11.16
CA ASP A 56 -2.81 7.08 10.57
C ASP A 56 -2.20 5.69 10.35
N PHE A 57 -3.07 4.72 10.04
CA PHE A 57 -2.67 3.38 9.62
C PHE A 57 -2.78 3.24 8.11
N LEU A 58 -1.65 2.97 7.46
CA LEU A 58 -1.59 2.73 6.03
C LEU A 58 -1.74 1.24 5.74
N THR A 59 -2.58 0.91 4.78
CA THR A 59 -2.79 -0.47 4.32
C THR A 59 -1.65 -0.87 3.39
N VAL A 60 -0.90 -1.89 3.78
CA VAL A 60 0.20 -2.47 3.01
C VAL A 60 -0.09 -3.94 2.81
N PHE A 61 -0.20 -4.37 1.55
CA PHE A 61 -0.31 -5.79 1.20
C PHE A 61 1.08 -6.38 0.99
N ALA A 62 1.43 -7.45 1.71
CA ALA A 62 2.76 -8.04 1.64
C ALA A 62 2.90 -8.99 0.43
N GLU A 63 3.69 -8.54 -0.56
CA GLU A 63 4.08 -9.32 -1.73
C GLU A 63 5.44 -10.00 -1.54
N GLU A 64 5.78 -10.98 -2.37
CA GLU A 64 7.07 -11.69 -2.32
C GLU A 64 8.27 -10.76 -2.56
N ASN A 65 8.12 -9.78 -3.45
CA ASN A 65 9.17 -8.80 -3.75
C ASN A 65 9.50 -7.90 -2.55
N MET A 66 8.64 -7.85 -1.53
CA MET A 66 8.84 -7.03 -0.33
C MET A 66 9.60 -7.79 0.78
N VAL A 67 9.88 -9.09 0.61
CA VAL A 67 10.61 -9.88 1.60
C VAL A 67 12.01 -9.31 1.82
N GLY A 68 12.42 -9.18 3.08
CA GLY A 68 13.70 -8.58 3.46
C GLY A 68 13.66 -7.05 3.67
N HIS A 69 12.62 -6.37 3.20
CA HIS A 69 12.37 -4.96 3.51
C HIS A 69 11.68 -4.79 4.87
N ARG A 70 11.74 -3.58 5.44
CA ARG A 70 11.01 -3.25 6.67
C ARG A 70 9.62 -2.74 6.37
N LEU A 71 8.64 -3.09 7.21
CA LEU A 71 7.26 -2.58 7.09
C LEU A 71 7.19 -1.04 7.07
N GLY A 72 8.10 -0.38 7.78
CA GLY A 72 8.17 1.09 7.83
C GLY A 72 8.56 1.75 6.51
N GLU A 73 9.19 1.04 5.57
CA GLU A 73 9.58 1.58 4.25
C GLU A 73 8.35 1.86 3.38
N PHE A 74 7.29 1.08 3.56
CA PHE A 74 6.02 1.21 2.83
C PHE A 74 5.03 2.18 3.49
N ALA A 75 5.42 2.77 4.63
CA ALA A 75 4.58 3.71 5.39
C ALA A 75 5.31 5.05 5.59
N PRO A 76 5.19 5.99 4.63
CA PRO A 76 5.83 7.30 4.72
C PRO A 76 5.27 8.12 5.90
N THR A 77 6.18 8.71 6.67
CA THR A 77 5.86 9.45 7.91
C THR A 77 5.70 10.95 7.70
N ARG A 78 6.30 11.50 6.64
CA ARG A 78 6.19 12.91 6.28
C ARG A 78 5.56 13.01 4.90
N LYS A 79 4.57 13.89 4.77
CA LYS A 79 4.04 14.27 3.46
C LYS A 79 5.09 15.14 2.78
N PHE A 80 5.72 14.62 1.73
CA PHE A 80 6.50 15.48 0.85
C PHE A 80 5.53 16.44 0.18
N VAL A 81 5.68 17.74 0.47
CA VAL A 81 4.83 18.75 -0.14
C VAL A 81 5.41 19.04 -1.51
N ARG A 82 6.47 19.84 -1.67
CA ARG A 82 7.30 20.06 -2.88
C ARG A 82 8.54 20.86 -2.47
N HIS A 83 9.62 20.77 -3.22
CA HIS A 83 10.62 21.86 -3.30
C HIS A 83 10.71 22.30 -4.76
N GLY A 84 9.90 23.29 -5.13
CA GLY A 84 9.87 23.84 -6.47
C GLY A 84 9.07 25.14 -6.46
N GLY A 85 9.65 26.20 -7.05
CA GLY A 85 8.95 27.47 -7.24
C GLY A 85 7.73 27.33 -8.15
N LYS A 86 6.99 28.43 -8.34
CA LYS A 86 5.71 28.49 -9.08
C LYS A 86 5.70 27.73 -10.41
N MET A 87 6.82 27.70 -11.13
CA MET A 87 6.98 27.01 -12.43
C MET A 87 6.74 25.49 -12.38
N ALA A 88 7.18 24.80 -11.33
CA ALA A 88 6.95 23.35 -11.20
C ALA A 88 5.48 23.03 -10.89
N LYS A 89 4.80 23.95 -10.19
CA LYS A 89 3.36 23.85 -9.89
C LYS A 89 2.51 24.07 -11.14
N GLU A 90 2.90 25.01 -12.00
CA GLU A 90 2.22 25.33 -13.27
C GLU A 90 2.36 24.21 -14.31
N GLN A 91 3.54 23.59 -14.41
CA GLN A 91 3.78 22.46 -15.31
C GLN A 91 2.99 21.19 -14.91
N GLU A 92 2.86 20.92 -13.61
CA GLU A 92 2.03 19.82 -13.11
C GLU A 92 0.53 20.08 -13.29
N THR A 93 0.05 21.31 -13.10
CA THR A 93 -1.35 21.65 -13.38
C THR A 93 -1.67 21.59 -14.87
N ALA A 94 -0.76 22.04 -15.74
CA ALA A 94 -0.92 21.90 -17.19
C ALA A 94 -0.89 20.42 -17.63
N ALA A 95 -0.06 19.57 -17.01
CA ALA A 95 -0.03 18.13 -17.26
C ALA A 95 -1.28 17.42 -16.72
N ALA A 96 -1.81 17.86 -15.56
CA ALA A 96 -3.05 17.33 -14.99
C ALA A 96 -4.30 17.71 -15.80
N GLU A 97 -4.33 18.92 -16.38
CA GLU A 97 -5.41 19.38 -17.26
C GLU A 97 -5.37 18.67 -18.62
N ALA A 98 -4.20 18.36 -19.18
CA ALA A 98 -4.04 17.57 -20.39
C ALA A 98 -4.44 16.08 -20.22
N GLY A 99 -4.28 15.53 -19.00
CA GLY A 99 -4.72 14.17 -18.68
C GLY A 99 -6.23 14.04 -18.46
N ALA A 100 -6.91 15.12 -18.06
CA ALA A 100 -8.36 15.13 -17.81
C ALA A 100 -9.21 15.08 -19.10
N SER A 101 -8.67 15.49 -20.25
CA SER A 101 -9.39 15.49 -21.53
C SER A 101 -9.36 14.15 -22.29
N ALA A 102 -8.63 13.13 -21.80
CA ALA A 102 -8.55 11.81 -22.43
C ALA A 102 -9.45 10.74 -21.78
N GLY A 103 -10.18 11.08 -20.72
CA GLY A 103 -11.04 10.17 -19.94
C GLY A 103 -12.53 10.39 -20.16
N ALA A 104 -13.01 10.47 -21.40
CA ALA A 104 -14.45 10.37 -21.66
C ALA A 104 -14.88 8.90 -21.55
N PRO A 105 -15.85 8.52 -20.71
CA PRO A 105 -16.37 7.17 -20.70
C PRO A 105 -17.22 6.99 -21.96
N VAL A 106 -16.79 6.08 -22.85
CA VAL A 106 -17.66 5.52 -23.89
C VAL A 106 -18.79 4.79 -23.16
N LYS A 107 -19.94 5.46 -23.02
CA LYS A 107 -21.21 4.80 -22.68
C LYS A 107 -21.52 3.79 -23.77
N GLY A 108 -21.43 2.52 -23.43
CA GLY A 108 -21.94 1.43 -24.25
C GLY A 108 -23.45 1.56 -24.45
N ALA A 109 -23.82 1.61 -25.73
CA ALA A 109 -25.01 1.10 -26.41
C ALA A 109 -26.44 1.44 -25.89
N PRO A 110 -27.35 1.82 -26.81
CA PRO A 110 -28.70 2.27 -26.51
C PRO A 110 -29.66 1.10 -26.26
N ALA A 111 -30.61 1.33 -25.36
CA ALA A 111 -31.75 0.46 -25.12
C ALA A 111 -32.55 0.23 -26.42
N LYS A 112 -32.66 -1.03 -26.86
CA LYS A 112 -33.69 -1.43 -27.82
C LYS A 112 -35.04 -1.44 -27.09
N ALA A 113 -35.81 -0.37 -27.30
CA ALA A 113 -37.25 -0.44 -27.24
C ALA A 113 -37.75 -1.31 -28.42
N GLY A 114 -38.50 -2.35 -28.12
CA GLY A 114 -39.22 -3.18 -29.08
C GLY A 114 -40.61 -3.48 -28.50
N PRO A 115 -41.71 -3.15 -29.22
CA PRO A 115 -43.07 -3.17 -28.68
C PRO A 115 -43.80 -4.51 -28.89
N LYS A 116 -44.92 -4.67 -28.18
CA LYS A 116 -46.01 -5.69 -28.31
C LYS A 116 -45.70 -7.00 -27.57
N LYS A 117 -46.60 -7.58 -26.76
CA LYS A 117 -48.06 -7.68 -26.85
C LYS A 117 -48.65 -7.92 -25.46
#